data_AF-A0A2V7A8U4-F1
#
_entry.id   AF-A0A2V7A8U4-F1
#
_cell.length_a   1.000
_cell.length_b   1.000
_cell.length_c   1.000
_cell.angle_alpha   90.00
_cell.angle_beta   90.00
_cell.angle_gamma   90.00
#
_symmetry.space_group_name_H-M   'P 1'
#
loop_
_entity.id
_entity.type
_entity.pdbx_description
1 polymer ?
#
loop_
_entity_poly.entity_id
_entity_poly.type
_entity_poly.pdbx_seq_one_letter_code
_entity_poly.pdbx_strand_id
1 'polypeptide(L)'
;MRELKIWMNGRLVAQDQAVLPVNSAAVFYGTNVFEGLRAYWNADDGEVYCFRLQEHFVRFRESMKMMRFAVPYSDVDLYEAVREVLKGNEVREDIHMHLVAYVTGAGMDATAPTGLYINPRRRGRIADGGLACCVSSWLRTSDNAIPIRLKCGANYQNGRLAVLQAKADGYDAPILLNQQGHVAEGTGATFFMVRKGKLVTPPISSDILESITRTTLIEEIGPELGL
;
A
#
# COMPACT_ATOMS: atom_id res chain seq x y z
N MET A 1 -13.01 21.84 -3.31
CA MET A 1 -11.87 21.58 -2.40
C MET A 1 -10.58 21.87 -3.15
N ARG A 2 -9.54 22.40 -2.47
CA ARG A 2 -8.23 22.66 -3.08
C ARG A 2 -7.55 21.34 -3.45
N GLU A 3 -6.96 21.30 -4.63
CA GLU A 3 -6.16 20.15 -5.09
C GLU A 3 -4.90 20.03 -4.21
N LEU A 4 -4.58 18.80 -3.78
CA LEU A 4 -3.40 18.54 -2.98
C LEU A 4 -2.17 18.42 -3.89
N LYS A 5 -1.09 19.09 -3.50
CA LYS A 5 0.24 19.01 -4.11
C LYS A 5 0.90 17.67 -3.80
N ILE A 6 1.67 17.18 -4.77
CA ILE A 6 2.46 15.96 -4.67
C ILE A 6 3.88 16.36 -4.29
N TRP A 7 4.47 15.66 -3.32
CA TRP A 7 5.92 15.78 -3.10
C TRP A 7 6.61 14.86 -4.10
N MET A 8 7.55 15.37 -4.88
CA MET A 8 8.27 14.60 -5.88
C MET A 8 9.72 15.06 -5.93
N ASN A 9 10.64 14.12 -5.69
CA ASN A 9 12.09 14.31 -5.74
C ASN A 9 12.59 15.57 -4.99
N GLY A 10 12.16 15.76 -3.74
CA GLY A 10 12.65 16.86 -2.89
C GLY A 10 11.84 18.16 -2.94
N ARG A 11 10.68 18.20 -3.60
CA ARG A 11 9.85 19.41 -3.66
C ARG A 11 8.36 19.10 -3.82
N LEU A 12 7.52 20.01 -3.34
CA LEU A 12 6.08 20.01 -3.62
C LEU A 12 5.78 20.61 -4.98
N VAL A 13 5.03 19.88 -5.80
CA VAL A 13 4.61 20.28 -7.14
C VAL A 13 3.10 20.13 -7.32
N ALA A 14 2.54 20.84 -8.30
CA ALA A 14 1.15 20.62 -8.71
C ALA A 14 1.00 19.21 -9.33
N GLN A 15 -0.23 18.68 -9.38
CA GLN A 15 -0.43 17.29 -9.85
C GLN A 15 -0.03 17.09 -11.31
N ASP A 16 -0.29 18.07 -12.16
CA ASP A 16 0.07 18.09 -13.58
C ASP A 16 1.60 18.18 -13.82
N GLN A 17 2.36 18.58 -12.81
CA GLN A 17 3.83 18.64 -12.83
C GLN A 17 4.48 17.35 -12.30
N ALA A 18 3.72 16.47 -11.65
CA ALA A 18 4.21 15.19 -11.14
C ALA A 18 4.21 14.12 -12.24
N VAL A 19 5.12 14.26 -13.20
CA VAL A 19 5.14 13.46 -14.44
C VAL A 19 6.31 12.47 -14.50
N LEU A 20 6.05 11.28 -15.05
CA LEU A 20 7.07 10.28 -15.38
C LEU A 20 7.25 10.16 -16.91
N PRO A 21 8.47 9.90 -17.41
CA PRO A 21 8.67 9.60 -18.83
C PRO A 21 7.89 8.36 -19.26
N VAL A 22 7.20 8.44 -20.40
CA VAL A 22 6.40 7.33 -20.95
C VAL A 22 7.23 6.09 -21.29
N ASN A 23 8.52 6.27 -21.59
CA ASN A 23 9.47 5.20 -21.88
C ASN A 23 10.19 4.66 -20.62
N SER A 24 9.78 5.07 -19.42
CA SER A 24 10.38 4.57 -18.18
C SER A 24 10.03 3.12 -17.88
N ALA A 25 10.95 2.40 -17.24
CA ALA A 25 10.70 1.06 -16.72
C ALA A 25 9.54 1.04 -15.71
N ALA A 26 9.37 2.10 -14.91
CA ALA A 26 8.23 2.26 -14.01
C ALA A 26 6.88 2.22 -14.73
N VAL A 27 6.76 2.84 -15.90
CA VAL A 27 5.52 2.88 -16.68
C VAL A 27 5.28 1.57 -17.42
N PHE A 28 6.29 1.05 -18.12
CA PHE A 28 6.10 -0.12 -18.99
C PHE A 28 6.21 -1.46 -18.26
N TYR A 29 7.22 -1.62 -17.40
CA TYR A 29 7.49 -2.87 -16.67
C TYR A 29 6.95 -2.87 -15.24
N GLY A 30 6.38 -1.75 -14.77
CA GLY A 30 5.91 -1.64 -13.39
C GLY A 30 7.05 -1.65 -12.37
N THR A 31 8.25 -1.22 -12.76
CA THR A 31 9.45 -1.17 -11.90
C THR A 31 9.32 -0.05 -10.86
N ASN A 32 8.47 -0.29 -9.87
CA ASN A 32 8.21 0.59 -8.75
C ASN A 32 7.79 -0.21 -7.51
N VAL A 33 8.06 0.35 -6.34
CA VAL A 33 7.55 -0.14 -5.06
C VAL A 33 6.84 0.97 -4.32
N PHE A 34 5.93 0.62 -3.43
CA PHE A 34 5.15 1.63 -2.74
C PHE A 34 4.72 1.25 -1.34
N GLU A 35 4.34 2.28 -0.59
CA GLU A 35 3.65 2.19 0.69
C GLU A 35 2.36 2.99 0.70
N GLY A 36 1.40 2.49 1.49
CA GLY A 36 0.16 3.19 1.79
C GLY A 36 0.21 3.69 3.22
N LEU A 37 0.51 4.97 3.41
CA LEU A 37 0.64 5.59 4.73
C LEU A 37 -0.71 6.19 5.14
N ARG A 38 -1.13 5.98 6.39
CA ARG A 38 -2.30 6.66 6.97
C ARG A 38 -1.84 7.72 7.95
N ALA A 39 -2.47 8.89 7.88
CA ALA A 39 -2.39 9.88 8.92
C ALA A 39 -3.80 10.31 9.35
N TYR A 40 -3.99 10.45 10.65
CA TYR A 40 -5.27 10.71 11.28
C TYR A 40 -5.28 12.10 11.88
N TRP A 41 -6.33 12.86 11.59
CA TRP A 41 -6.55 14.17 12.18
C TRP A 41 -7.13 14.01 13.58
N ASN A 42 -6.51 14.66 14.56
CA ASN A 42 -7.06 14.83 15.88
C ASN A 42 -7.58 16.25 16.04
N ALA A 43 -8.91 16.38 16.19
CA ALA A 43 -9.54 17.69 16.33
C ALA A 43 -9.31 18.30 17.72
N ASP A 44 -8.99 17.49 18.73
CA ASP A 44 -8.88 17.94 20.12
C ASP A 44 -7.60 18.75 20.36
N ASP A 45 -6.48 18.36 19.73
CA ASP A 45 -5.20 19.06 19.80
C ASP A 45 -4.82 19.77 18.49
N GLY A 46 -5.55 19.53 17.41
CA GLY A 46 -5.30 20.17 16.11
C GLY A 46 -4.07 19.62 15.39
N GLU A 47 -3.67 18.38 15.67
CA GLU A 47 -2.50 17.72 15.08
C GLU A 47 -2.87 16.55 14.15
N VAL A 48 -1.93 16.17 13.29
CA VAL A 48 -2.03 14.99 12.41
C VAL A 48 -1.03 13.92 12.85
N TYR A 49 -1.52 12.71 13.10
CA TYR A 49 -0.72 11.58 13.56
C TYR A 49 -0.57 10.52 12.47
N CYS A 50 0.67 10.29 12.03
CA CYS A 50 0.99 9.21 11.10
C CYS A 50 1.11 7.87 11.83
N PHE A 51 0.48 6.84 11.28
CA PHE A 51 0.46 5.51 11.89
C PHE A 51 1.65 4.65 11.41
N ARG A 52 2.49 4.18 12.35
CA ARG A 52 3.55 3.17 12.16
C ARG A 52 4.50 3.45 10.98
N LEU A 53 4.94 4.71 10.83
CA LEU A 53 5.79 5.13 9.72
C LEU A 53 7.11 4.34 9.65
N GLN A 54 7.73 4.05 10.79
CA GLN A 54 9.00 3.32 10.82
C GLN A 54 8.84 1.94 10.17
N GLU A 55 7.79 1.22 10.52
CA GLU A 55 7.49 -0.11 9.99
C GLU A 55 7.17 -0.06 8.49
N HIS A 56 6.44 0.97 8.06
CA HIS A 56 6.21 1.23 6.64
C HIS A 56 7.52 1.47 5.89
N PHE A 57 8.43 2.28 6.43
CA PHE A 57 9.74 2.56 5.80
C PHE A 57 10.62 1.31 5.74
N VAL A 58 10.64 0.50 6.79
CA VAL A 58 11.36 -0.79 6.77
C VAL A 58 10.84 -1.69 5.64
N ARG A 59 9.52 -1.88 5.52
CA ARG A 59 8.96 -2.71 4.43
C ARG A 59 9.19 -2.10 3.05
N PHE A 60 9.19 -0.77 2.95
CA PHE A 60 9.53 -0.06 1.72
C PHE A 60 10.97 -0.36 1.26
N ARG A 61 11.92 -0.40 2.19
CA ARG A 61 13.32 -0.77 1.92
C ARG A 61 13.46 -2.23 1.50
N GLU A 62 12.80 -3.15 2.20
CA GLU A 62 12.83 -4.57 1.82
C GLU A 62 12.21 -4.79 0.43
N SER A 63 11.13 -4.07 0.11
CA SER A 63 10.55 -4.08 -1.23
C SER A 63 11.53 -3.59 -2.31
N MET A 64 12.22 -2.46 -2.07
CA MET A 64 13.26 -1.96 -2.99
C MET A 64 14.42 -2.96 -3.16
N LYS A 65 14.87 -3.56 -2.06
CA LYS A 65 15.94 -4.58 -2.07
C LYS A 65 15.58 -5.79 -2.91
N MET A 66 14.35 -6.29 -2.81
CA MET A 66 13.85 -7.38 -3.65
C MET A 66 13.80 -6.99 -5.13
N MET A 67 13.41 -5.74 -5.43
CA MET A 67 13.36 -5.19 -6.79
C MET A 67 14.72 -4.72 -7.32
N ARG A 68 15.81 -4.91 -6.58
CA ARG A 68 17.20 -4.61 -7.00
C ARG A 68 17.46 -3.15 -7.37
N PHE A 69 16.78 -2.20 -6.72
CA PHE A 69 17.10 -0.78 -6.85
C PHE A 69 17.05 -0.06 -5.49
N ALA A 70 17.50 1.18 -5.45
CA ALA A 70 17.44 2.02 -4.25
C ALA A 70 17.17 3.48 -4.63
N VAL A 71 16.70 4.26 -3.66
CA VAL A 71 16.56 5.72 -3.77
C VAL A 71 17.53 6.42 -2.80
N PRO A 72 18.04 7.61 -3.15
CA PRO A 72 19.01 8.34 -2.33
C PRO A 72 18.33 9.15 -1.21
N TYR A 73 17.41 8.53 -0.49
CA TYR A 73 16.73 9.13 0.67
C TYR A 73 16.98 8.23 1.87
N SER A 74 17.42 8.80 2.99
CA SER A 74 17.47 8.16 4.31
C SER A 74 16.08 8.11 4.94
N ASP A 75 15.91 7.40 6.06
CA ASP A 75 14.63 7.37 6.76
C ASP A 75 14.26 8.76 7.32
N VAL A 76 15.26 9.54 7.75
CA VAL A 76 15.07 10.96 8.15
C VAL A 76 14.52 11.78 6.98
N ASP A 77 15.05 11.60 5.77
CA ASP A 77 14.54 12.28 4.58
C ASP A 77 13.10 11.87 4.26
N LEU A 78 12.75 10.58 4.46
CA LEU A 78 11.38 10.11 4.27
C LEU A 78 10.41 10.71 5.30
N TYR A 79 10.82 10.83 6.56
CA TYR A 79 10.03 11.52 7.58
C TYR A 79 9.79 12.98 7.21
N GLU A 80 10.84 13.71 6.82
CA GLU A 80 10.70 15.10 6.42
C GLU A 80 9.86 15.26 5.15
N ALA A 81 10.00 14.37 4.16
CA ALA A 81 9.14 14.37 2.97
C ALA A 81 7.65 14.19 3.33
N VAL A 82 7.31 13.28 4.26
CA VAL A 82 5.93 13.13 4.77
C VAL A 82 5.46 14.40 5.48
N ARG A 83 6.32 15.02 6.30
CA ARG A 83 5.98 16.28 7.00
C ARG A 83 5.76 17.43 6.02
N GLU A 84 6.58 17.54 4.97
CA GLU A 84 6.41 18.54 3.91
C GLU A 84 5.08 18.35 3.18
N VAL A 85 4.69 17.12 2.87
CA VAL A 85 3.38 16.81 2.26
C VAL A 85 2.24 17.29 3.15
N LEU A 86 2.26 16.96 4.45
CA LEU A 86 1.18 17.31 5.38
C LEU A 86 1.11 18.82 5.61
N LYS A 87 2.25 19.46 5.90
CA LYS A 87 2.32 20.91 6.17
C LYS A 87 2.05 21.74 4.92
N GLY A 88 2.69 21.43 3.81
CA GLY A 88 2.59 22.21 2.57
C GLY A 88 1.24 22.09 1.87
N ASN A 89 0.42 21.12 2.28
CA ASN A 89 -0.99 21.00 1.90
C ASN A 89 -1.98 21.46 2.99
N GLU A 90 -1.48 21.91 4.15
CA GLU A 90 -2.31 22.37 5.27
C GLU A 90 -3.36 21.33 5.70
N VAL A 91 -2.94 20.06 5.76
CA VAL A 91 -3.85 18.92 6.03
C VAL A 91 -4.45 19.04 7.43
N ARG A 92 -5.80 19.04 7.50
CA ARG A 92 -6.60 19.06 8.74
C ARG A 92 -7.74 18.04 8.70
N GLU A 93 -7.45 16.89 8.10
CA GLU A 93 -8.40 15.80 7.89
C GLU A 93 -7.66 14.45 7.78
N ASP A 94 -8.39 13.35 7.92
CA ASP A 94 -7.83 12.01 7.70
C ASP A 94 -7.36 11.85 6.25
N ILE A 95 -6.12 11.40 6.09
CA ILE A 95 -5.47 11.33 4.79
C ILE A 95 -4.80 9.99 4.57
N HIS A 96 -4.72 9.59 3.31
CA HIS A 96 -3.92 8.46 2.86
C HIS A 96 -2.86 8.95 1.88
N MET A 97 -1.62 8.52 2.04
CA MET A 97 -0.52 8.93 1.16
C MET A 97 0.08 7.70 0.49
N HIS A 98 0.22 7.76 -0.83
CA HIS A 98 0.99 6.77 -1.58
C HIS A 98 2.44 7.24 -1.67
N LEU A 99 3.33 6.63 -0.90
CA LEU A 99 4.79 6.79 -1.03
C LEU A 99 5.27 5.80 -2.10
N VAL A 100 5.88 6.28 -3.18
CA VAL A 100 6.26 5.44 -4.32
C VAL A 100 7.69 5.73 -4.75
N ALA A 101 8.52 4.69 -4.77
CA ALA A 101 9.84 4.72 -5.40
C ALA A 101 9.78 4.02 -6.76
N TYR A 102 10.47 4.57 -7.76
CA TYR A 102 10.35 4.13 -9.14
C TYR A 102 11.69 4.24 -9.88
N VAL A 103 11.82 3.47 -10.97
CA VAL A 103 12.96 3.53 -11.90
C VAL A 103 12.56 4.18 -13.22
N THR A 104 13.29 5.21 -13.64
CA THR A 104 13.04 5.94 -14.90
C THR A 104 13.90 5.49 -16.06
N GLY A 105 14.95 4.69 -15.80
CA GLY A 105 15.75 4.07 -16.85
C GLY A 105 14.87 3.25 -17.81
N ALA A 106 15.35 3.09 -19.05
CA ALA A 106 14.67 2.28 -20.05
C ALA A 106 15.18 0.83 -20.02
N GLY A 107 14.31 -0.13 -20.32
CA GLY A 107 14.66 -1.55 -20.33
C GLY A 107 14.19 -2.29 -19.08
N MET A 108 14.12 -3.62 -19.20
CA MET A 108 13.63 -4.52 -18.14
C MET A 108 14.60 -4.62 -16.96
N ASP A 109 15.90 -4.49 -17.23
CA ASP A 109 17.01 -4.60 -16.28
C ASP A 109 17.44 -3.25 -15.68
N ALA A 110 16.73 -2.17 -16.02
CA ALA A 110 17.05 -0.85 -15.48
C ALA A 110 16.85 -0.80 -13.96
N THR A 111 17.89 -0.32 -13.26
CA THR A 111 17.87 -0.07 -11.81
C THR A 111 18.05 1.40 -11.46
N ALA A 112 18.37 2.25 -12.45
CA ALA A 112 18.58 3.68 -12.32
C ALA A 112 18.29 4.40 -13.67
N PRO A 113 18.08 5.74 -13.69
CA PRO A 113 17.90 6.61 -12.54
C PRO A 113 16.65 6.25 -11.74
N THR A 114 16.62 6.63 -10.46
CA THR A 114 15.51 6.37 -9.56
C THR A 114 14.92 7.67 -9.04
N GLY A 115 13.67 7.61 -8.58
CA GLY A 115 12.99 8.74 -7.97
C GLY A 115 11.96 8.30 -6.96
N LEU A 116 11.40 9.29 -6.27
CA LEU A 116 10.43 9.13 -5.20
C LEU A 116 9.33 10.17 -5.32
N TYR A 117 8.09 9.78 -5.09
CA TYR A 117 7.00 10.72 -4.87
C TYR A 117 6.10 10.29 -3.71
N ILE A 118 5.40 11.25 -3.12
CA ILE A 118 4.34 11.04 -2.14
C ILE A 118 3.08 11.73 -2.65
N ASN A 119 2.06 10.93 -2.99
CA ASN A 119 0.77 11.41 -3.47
C ASN A 119 -0.27 11.36 -2.34
N PRO A 120 -0.65 12.51 -1.73
CA PRO A 120 -1.67 12.57 -0.71
C PRO A 120 -3.09 12.51 -1.31
N ARG A 121 -3.98 11.75 -0.65
CA ARG A 121 -5.38 11.57 -1.01
C ARG A 121 -6.26 11.68 0.21
N ARG A 122 -7.27 12.56 0.14
CA ARG A 122 -8.33 12.64 1.15
C ARG A 122 -9.02 11.29 1.25
N ARG A 123 -9.08 10.73 2.45
CA ARG A 123 -9.73 9.44 2.68
C ARG A 123 -10.34 9.42 4.07
N GLY A 124 -11.66 9.52 4.11
CA GLY A 124 -12.41 9.41 5.36
C GLY A 124 -12.26 8.04 6.04
N ARG A 125 -12.86 7.93 7.22
CA ARG A 125 -13.04 6.66 7.91
C ARG A 125 -14.12 5.85 7.18
N ILE A 126 -13.98 4.53 7.17
CA ILE A 126 -14.98 3.65 6.56
C ILE A 126 -16.23 3.72 7.44
N ALA A 127 -17.39 3.93 6.82
CA ALA A 127 -18.68 3.99 7.49
C ALA A 127 -19.15 2.59 7.91
N ASP A 128 -20.11 2.54 8.83
CA ASP A 128 -20.76 1.30 9.22
C ASP A 128 -21.48 0.65 8.03
N GLY A 129 -21.48 -0.69 8.00
CA GLY A 129 -21.97 -1.49 6.88
C GLY A 129 -20.84 -2.28 6.24
N GLY A 130 -20.87 -3.61 6.41
CA GLY A 130 -19.89 -4.50 5.81
C GLY A 130 -19.96 -4.51 4.28
N LEU A 131 -18.97 -5.14 3.66
CA LEU A 131 -18.91 -5.35 2.21
C LEU A 131 -19.45 -6.73 1.84
N ALA A 132 -20.19 -6.84 0.75
CA ALA A 132 -20.53 -8.11 0.13
C ALA A 132 -19.33 -8.62 -0.66
N CYS A 133 -18.68 -9.67 -0.15
CA CYS A 133 -17.49 -10.25 -0.76
C CYS A 133 -17.80 -11.51 -1.57
N CYS A 134 -17.04 -11.75 -2.65
CA CYS A 134 -17.01 -13.03 -3.36
C CYS A 134 -15.65 -13.72 -3.24
N VAL A 135 -15.61 -15.03 -3.47
CA VAL A 135 -14.36 -15.75 -3.73
C VAL A 135 -14.04 -15.63 -5.22
N SER A 136 -12.92 -15.01 -5.55
CA SER A 136 -12.49 -14.76 -6.92
C SER A 136 -12.07 -16.05 -7.63
N SER A 137 -12.26 -16.12 -8.95
CA SER A 137 -11.70 -17.23 -9.77
C SER A 137 -10.21 -17.01 -10.08
N TRP A 138 -9.74 -15.76 -10.00
CA TRP A 138 -8.32 -15.45 -10.00
C TRP A 138 -7.70 -15.83 -8.66
N LEU A 139 -6.66 -16.66 -8.71
CA LEU A 139 -5.82 -17.00 -7.57
C LEU A 139 -4.83 -15.88 -7.26
N ARG A 140 -4.36 -15.85 -6.02
CA ARG A 140 -3.25 -15.00 -5.60
C ARG A 140 -1.96 -15.48 -6.28
N THR A 141 -1.12 -14.55 -6.71
CA THR A 141 0.19 -14.89 -7.29
C THR A 141 1.04 -15.61 -6.25
N SER A 142 1.66 -16.72 -6.65
CA SER A 142 2.56 -17.48 -5.77
C SER A 142 3.83 -16.69 -5.47
N ASP A 143 4.34 -16.84 -4.25
CA ASP A 143 5.60 -16.24 -3.84
C ASP A 143 6.79 -16.64 -4.73
N ASN A 144 6.75 -17.82 -5.37
CA ASN A 144 7.81 -18.29 -6.28
C ASN A 144 7.70 -17.71 -7.71
N ALA A 145 6.66 -16.94 -8.02
CA ALA A 145 6.47 -16.30 -9.33
C ALA A 145 6.76 -14.81 -9.27
N ILE A 146 5.92 -14.05 -8.55
CA ILE A 146 6.16 -12.65 -8.21
C ILE A 146 5.76 -12.51 -6.73
N PRO A 147 6.74 -12.40 -5.81
CA PRO A 147 6.48 -12.45 -4.38
C PRO A 147 5.42 -11.46 -3.93
N ILE A 148 4.38 -11.90 -3.22
CA ILE A 148 3.35 -10.98 -2.72
C ILE A 148 3.83 -10.18 -1.50
N ARG A 149 4.83 -10.71 -0.79
CA ARG A 149 5.55 -10.00 0.27
C ARG A 149 6.19 -8.69 -0.22
N LEU A 150 6.50 -8.61 -1.51
CA LEU A 150 6.95 -7.40 -2.18
C LEU A 150 5.76 -6.48 -2.45
N LYS A 151 5.79 -5.27 -1.89
CA LYS A 151 4.76 -4.26 -2.16
C LYS A 151 5.11 -3.43 -3.40
N CYS A 152 4.91 -4.01 -4.58
CA CYS A 152 5.19 -3.37 -5.87
C CYS A 152 3.92 -3.13 -6.70
N GLY A 153 3.98 -2.17 -7.64
CA GLY A 153 2.86 -1.87 -8.53
C GLY A 153 2.44 -3.07 -9.41
N ALA A 154 3.41 -3.86 -9.87
CA ALA A 154 3.14 -5.02 -10.72
C ALA A 154 2.22 -6.07 -10.05
N ASN A 155 2.38 -6.29 -8.74
CA ASN A 155 1.54 -7.22 -7.97
C ASN A 155 0.07 -6.83 -7.93
N TYR A 156 -0.25 -5.55 -8.15
CA TYR A 156 -1.62 -5.06 -8.14
C TYR A 156 -2.37 -5.35 -9.44
N GLN A 157 -1.71 -5.83 -10.49
CA GLN A 157 -2.40 -6.30 -11.69
C GLN A 157 -3.19 -7.58 -11.43
N ASN A 158 -2.66 -8.51 -10.63
CA ASN A 158 -3.41 -9.69 -10.16
C ASN A 158 -4.66 -9.25 -9.38
N GLY A 159 -4.50 -8.30 -8.46
CA GLY A 159 -5.62 -7.78 -7.69
C GLY A 159 -6.66 -7.03 -8.54
N ARG A 160 -6.21 -6.28 -9.55
CA ARG A 160 -7.09 -5.56 -10.49
C ARG A 160 -8.03 -6.53 -11.22
N LEU A 161 -7.54 -7.66 -11.69
CA LEU A 161 -8.35 -8.66 -12.39
C LEU A 161 -9.45 -9.23 -11.48
N ALA A 162 -9.11 -9.55 -10.23
CA ALA A 162 -10.08 -10.00 -9.23
C ALA A 162 -11.13 -8.92 -8.90
N VAL A 163 -10.73 -7.64 -8.77
CA VAL A 163 -11.67 -6.53 -8.54
C VAL A 163 -12.63 -6.35 -9.71
N LEU A 164 -12.14 -6.44 -10.95
CA LEU A 164 -12.98 -6.32 -12.14
C LEU A 164 -13.99 -7.46 -12.24
N GLN A 165 -13.59 -8.68 -11.90
CA GLN A 165 -14.51 -9.82 -11.81
C GLN A 165 -15.59 -9.55 -10.75
N ALA A 166 -15.21 -9.25 -9.50
CA ALA A 166 -16.16 -9.02 -8.42
C ALA A 166 -17.19 -7.95 -8.78
N LYS A 167 -16.73 -6.85 -9.40
CA LYS A 167 -17.61 -5.79 -9.89
C LYS A 167 -18.58 -6.27 -10.97
N ALA A 168 -18.12 -7.07 -11.93
CA ALA A 168 -18.97 -7.62 -12.98
C ALA A 168 -20.03 -8.59 -12.42
N ASP A 169 -19.68 -9.31 -11.36
CA ASP A 169 -20.53 -10.29 -10.69
C ASP A 169 -21.44 -9.67 -9.61
N GLY A 170 -21.37 -8.35 -9.38
CA GLY A 170 -22.25 -7.62 -8.45
C GLY A 170 -21.78 -7.62 -6.99
N TYR A 171 -20.51 -7.86 -6.71
CA TYR A 171 -19.90 -7.83 -5.38
C TYR A 171 -19.04 -6.58 -5.15
N ASP A 172 -18.87 -6.21 -3.88
CA ASP A 172 -18.08 -5.04 -3.48
C ASP A 172 -16.57 -5.34 -3.49
N ALA A 173 -16.18 -6.55 -3.10
CA ALA A 173 -14.78 -6.93 -2.98
C ALA A 173 -14.52 -8.44 -3.21
N PRO A 174 -13.42 -8.81 -3.86
CA PRO A 174 -12.99 -10.20 -3.95
C PRO A 174 -12.12 -10.63 -2.77
N ILE A 175 -12.22 -11.92 -2.43
CA ILE A 175 -11.29 -12.69 -1.61
C ILE A 175 -10.52 -13.62 -2.55
N LEU A 176 -9.19 -13.61 -2.49
CA LEU A 176 -8.34 -14.50 -3.28
C LEU A 176 -7.97 -15.74 -2.48
N LEU A 177 -7.86 -16.86 -3.21
CA LEU A 177 -7.26 -18.10 -2.71
C LEU A 177 -5.82 -18.23 -3.21
N ASN A 178 -4.99 -18.95 -2.47
CA ASN A 178 -3.66 -19.35 -2.93
C ASN A 178 -3.72 -20.57 -3.87
N GLN A 179 -2.56 -21.01 -4.38
CA GLN A 179 -2.48 -22.14 -5.31
C GLN A 179 -2.95 -23.48 -4.71
N GLN A 180 -2.99 -23.60 -3.39
CA GLN A 180 -3.46 -24.80 -2.69
C GLN A 180 -4.96 -24.73 -2.36
N GLY A 181 -5.67 -23.67 -2.77
CA GLY A 181 -7.10 -23.49 -2.52
C GLY A 181 -7.44 -22.98 -1.12
N HIS A 182 -6.46 -22.51 -0.35
CA HIS A 182 -6.69 -21.86 0.94
C HIS A 182 -6.90 -20.36 0.78
N VAL A 183 -7.63 -19.73 1.70
CA VAL A 183 -7.80 -18.26 1.72
C VAL A 183 -6.44 -17.59 1.90
N ALA A 184 -6.12 -16.64 1.02
CA ALA A 184 -4.94 -15.79 1.12
C ALA A 184 -5.32 -14.42 1.72
N GLU A 185 -5.85 -13.52 0.90
CA GLU A 185 -6.18 -12.15 1.31
C GLU A 185 -7.22 -11.53 0.36
N GLY A 186 -7.67 -10.31 0.66
CA GLY A 186 -8.34 -9.46 -0.31
C GLY A 186 -7.32 -8.69 -1.17
N THR A 187 -7.79 -7.99 -2.21
CA THR A 187 -6.91 -7.32 -3.19
C THR A 187 -6.14 -6.11 -2.65
N GLY A 188 -6.57 -5.57 -1.52
CA GLY A 188 -5.91 -4.45 -0.84
C GLY A 188 -5.99 -4.53 0.68
N ALA A 189 -6.34 -5.69 1.24
CA ALA A 189 -6.55 -5.88 2.67
C ALA A 189 -6.28 -7.33 3.07
N THR A 190 -5.72 -7.54 4.26
CA THR A 190 -5.54 -8.88 4.83
C THR A 190 -6.86 -9.48 5.31
N PHE A 191 -6.99 -10.80 5.24
CA PHE A 191 -8.17 -11.51 5.71
C PHE A 191 -8.07 -11.87 7.21
N PHE A 192 -9.17 -11.65 7.92
CA PHE A 192 -9.39 -12.16 9.28
C PHE A 192 -10.82 -12.73 9.38
N MET A 193 -10.99 -13.76 10.19
CA MET A 193 -12.30 -14.22 10.65
C MET A 193 -12.29 -14.40 12.16
N VAL A 194 -13.43 -14.16 12.81
CA VAL A 194 -13.64 -14.54 14.22
C VAL A 194 -14.43 -15.83 14.23
N ARG A 195 -13.87 -16.89 14.83
CA ARG A 195 -14.54 -18.18 14.93
C ARG A 195 -14.44 -18.70 16.35
N LYS A 196 -15.59 -18.93 17.00
CA LYS A 196 -15.67 -19.37 18.40
C LYS A 196 -14.88 -18.45 19.35
N GLY A 197 -15.03 -17.14 19.18
CA GLY A 197 -14.37 -16.13 19.99
C GLY A 197 -12.86 -16.04 19.78
N LYS A 198 -12.32 -16.60 18.70
CA LYS A 198 -10.89 -16.53 18.37
C LYS A 198 -10.65 -15.84 17.04
N LEU A 199 -9.64 -14.99 17.01
CA LEU A 199 -9.16 -14.38 15.78
C LEU A 199 -8.38 -15.42 14.94
N VAL A 200 -8.75 -15.56 13.67
CA VAL A 200 -8.10 -16.47 12.72
C VAL A 200 -7.74 -15.72 11.44
N THR A 201 -6.51 -15.86 11.00
CA THR A 201 -5.99 -15.25 9.77
C THR A 201 -5.01 -16.20 9.09
N PRO A 202 -4.89 -16.19 7.75
CA PRO A 202 -3.89 -16.98 7.05
C PRO A 202 -2.46 -16.70 7.58
N PRO A 203 -1.60 -17.74 7.62
CA PRO A 203 -0.19 -17.53 7.94
C PRO A 203 0.49 -16.75 6.83
N ILE A 204 1.61 -16.10 7.14
CA ILE A 204 2.38 -15.34 6.15
C ILE A 204 2.85 -16.21 4.98
N SER A 205 2.93 -17.53 5.14
CA SER A 205 3.26 -18.50 4.08
C SER A 205 2.13 -18.77 3.07
N SER A 206 0.96 -18.12 3.21
CA SER A 206 -0.18 -18.30 2.29
C SER A 206 -0.23 -17.27 1.16
N ASP A 207 0.94 -16.90 0.60
CA ASP A 207 1.07 -15.94 -0.50
C ASP A 207 0.41 -14.56 -0.18
N ILE A 208 0.59 -14.06 1.05
CA ILE A 208 0.01 -12.80 1.52
C ILE A 208 1.06 -11.71 1.73
N LEU A 209 0.60 -10.45 1.73
CA LEU A 209 1.45 -9.34 2.13
C LEU A 209 1.60 -9.34 3.66
N GLU A 210 2.81 -9.11 4.13
CA GLU A 210 3.11 -8.92 5.56
C GLU A 210 2.61 -7.54 6.01
N SER A 211 1.31 -7.46 6.28
CA SER A 211 0.60 -6.22 6.59
C SER A 211 0.88 -5.73 8.00
N ILE A 212 1.25 -4.45 8.12
CA ILE A 212 1.45 -3.76 9.40
C ILE A 212 0.14 -3.69 10.21
N THR A 213 -1.01 -3.48 9.56
CA THR A 213 -2.32 -3.53 10.24
C THR A 213 -2.63 -4.94 10.75
N ARG A 214 -2.27 -5.98 9.98
CA ARG A 214 -2.43 -7.38 10.43
C ARG A 214 -1.58 -7.65 11.66
N THR A 215 -0.31 -7.23 11.66
CA THR A 215 0.59 -7.37 12.81
C THR A 215 0.04 -6.65 14.03
N THR A 216 -0.40 -5.39 13.88
CA THR A 216 -1.03 -4.62 14.96
C THR A 216 -2.24 -5.35 15.56
N LEU A 217 -3.10 -5.93 14.72
CA LEU A 217 -4.26 -6.69 15.20
C LEU A 217 -3.89 -7.97 15.95
N ILE A 218 -2.83 -8.66 15.54
CA ILE A 218 -2.41 -9.92 16.16
C ILE A 218 -1.65 -9.68 17.47
N GLU A 219 -0.75 -8.70 17.48
CA GLU A 219 0.23 -8.53 18.57
C GLU A 219 -0.27 -7.59 19.67
N GLU A 220 -1.14 -6.62 19.32
CA GLU A 220 -1.56 -5.57 20.23
C GLU A 220 -3.07 -5.67 20.52
N ILE A 221 -3.91 -5.51 19.48
CA ILE A 221 -5.37 -5.36 19.67
C ILE A 221 -6.07 -6.67 20.05
N GLY A 222 -5.74 -7.78 19.40
CA GLY A 222 -6.33 -9.10 19.69
C GLY A 222 -6.18 -9.49 21.16
N PRO A 223 -4.96 -9.47 21.72
CA PRO A 223 -4.72 -9.73 23.14
C PRO A 223 -5.49 -8.80 24.09
N GLU A 224 -5.54 -7.50 23.80
CA GLU A 224 -6.30 -6.53 24.61
C GLU A 224 -7.81 -6.83 24.65
N LEU A 225 -8.34 -7.35 23.54
CA LEU A 225 -9.74 -7.73 23.41
C LEU A 225 -10.03 -9.18 23.87
N GLY A 226 -9.00 -9.94 24.27
CA GLY A 226 -9.12 -11.35 24.64
C GLY A 226 -9.52 -12.28 23.48
N LEU A 227 -9.14 -11.92 22.24
CA LEU A 227 -9.46 -12.62 20.98
C LEU A 227 -8.33 -13.49 20.45
#